data_AF-A0A379GDX4-F1
#
_entry.id   AF-A0A379GDX4-F1
#
_cell.length_a   1.000
_cell.length_b   1.000
_cell.length_c   1.000
_cell.angle_alpha   90.00
_cell.angle_beta   90.00
_cell.angle_gamma   90.00
#
_symmetry.space_group_name_H-M   'P 1'
#
loop_
_entity.id
_entity.type
_entity.pdbx_description
1 polymer ?
#
loop_
_entity_poly.entity_id
_entity_poly.type
_entity_poly.pdbx_seq_one_letter_code
_entity_poly.pdbx_strand_id
1 'polypeptide(L)'
;MYIAFNLFLKEELMRSQRSLLRPEIEFVIDKAESFDFNNKIVYCCSKKKYHYDFLVLATGCVPRLDRIEGLAEAGNHFYQYEAATKISR
;
A
#
# COMPACT_ATOMS: atom_id res chain seq x y z
N MET A 1 -2.68 11.46 -9.67
CA MET A 1 -2.79 12.50 -10.73
C MET A 1 -3.28 13.82 -10.17
N TYR A 2 -4.39 13.87 -9.43
CA TYR A 2 -4.91 15.11 -8.80
C TYR A 2 -3.88 15.90 -7.97
N ILE A 3 -3.11 15.22 -7.11
CA ILE A 3 -2.02 15.85 -6.34
C ILE A 3 -0.96 16.45 -7.27
N ALA A 4 -0.58 15.76 -8.36
CA ALA A 4 0.46 16.23 -9.28
C ALA A 4 0.08 17.49 -10.06
N PHE A 5 -1.22 17.81 -10.14
CA PHE A 5 -1.74 19.01 -10.80
C PHE A 5 -2.34 20.01 -9.81
N ASN A 6 -2.06 19.85 -8.51
CA ASN A 6 -2.51 20.75 -7.45
C ASN A 6 -4.05 20.92 -7.38
N LEU A 7 -4.81 19.91 -7.82
CA LEU A 7 -6.28 19.93 -7.86
C LEU A 7 -6.92 19.55 -6.52
N PHE A 8 -6.18 18.83 -5.67
CA PHE A 8 -6.62 18.37 -4.36
C PHE A 8 -5.42 18.34 -3.41
N LEU A 9 -5.69 18.50 -2.11
CA LEU A 9 -4.74 18.31 -1.03
C LEU A 9 -4.78 16.86 -0.51
N LYS A 10 -3.71 16.45 0.19
CA LYS A 10 -3.58 15.09 0.74
C LYS A 10 -4.74 14.75 1.68
N GLU A 11 -5.09 15.70 2.52
CA GLU A 11 -6.07 15.57 3.59
C GLU A 11 -7.48 15.36 3.04
N GLU A 12 -7.76 15.90 1.85
CA GLU A 12 -9.04 15.73 1.16
C GLU A 12 -9.24 14.31 0.62
N LEU A 13 -8.13 13.61 0.33
CA LEU A 13 -8.12 12.26 -0.23
C LEU A 13 -7.93 11.16 0.82
N MET A 14 -7.62 11.52 2.06
CA MET A 14 -7.36 10.55 3.13
C MET A 14 -8.57 10.35 4.05
N ARG A 15 -8.73 9.11 4.50
CA ARG A 15 -9.71 8.67 5.49
C ARG A 15 -9.02 7.67 6.43
N SER A 16 -9.50 7.57 7.67
CA SER A 16 -8.99 6.52 8.56
C SER A 16 -9.43 5.15 8.04
N GLN A 17 -8.53 4.18 8.04
CA GLN A 17 -8.84 2.84 7.50
C GLN A 17 -10.03 2.20 8.23
N ARG A 18 -10.09 2.36 9.56
CA ARG A 18 -11.19 1.84 10.39
C ARG A 18 -12.55 2.43 10.01
N SER A 19 -12.64 3.70 9.59
CA SER A 19 -13.93 4.30 9.21
C SER A 19 -14.48 3.78 7.88
N LEU A 20 -13.67 3.06 7.10
CA LEU A 20 -14.06 2.47 5.82
C LEU A 20 -14.54 1.02 5.97
N LEU A 21 -14.32 0.42 7.14
CA LEU A 21 -14.65 -0.98 7.40
C LEU A 21 -16.04 -1.09 8.05
N ARG A 22 -16.73 -2.19 7.75
CA ARG A 22 -17.92 -2.58 8.51
C ARG A 22 -17.52 -2.90 9.96
N PRO A 23 -18.38 -2.62 10.96
CA PRO A 23 -18.04 -2.82 12.37
C PRO A 23 -17.64 -4.26 12.74
N GLU A 24 -18.13 -5.26 12.01
CA GLU A 24 -17.87 -6.68 12.25
C GLU A 24 -16.50 -7.13 11.74
N ILE A 25 -15.77 -6.29 11.01
CA ILE A 25 -14.45 -6.63 10.47
C ILE A 25 -13.41 -6.41 11.58
N GLU A 26 -12.72 -7.48 11.97
CA GLU A 26 -11.53 -7.37 12.80
C GLU A 26 -10.43 -6.66 12.02
N PHE A 27 -10.11 -5.43 12.44
CA PHE A 27 -9.10 -4.62 11.79
C PHE A 27 -7.75 -4.72 12.50
N VAL A 28 -6.82 -5.42 11.87
CA VAL A 28 -5.45 -5.67 12.35
C VAL A 28 -4.45 -4.86 11.53
N ILE A 29 -3.63 -4.05 12.19
CA ILE A 29 -2.49 -3.35 11.57
C ILE A 29 -1.24 -4.17 11.87
N ASP A 30 -0.89 -5.07 10.96
CA ASP A 30 0.34 -5.86 11.01
C ASP A 30 0.80 -6.19 9.59
N LYS A 31 2.07 -5.97 9.30
CA LYS A 31 2.59 -6.16 7.93
C LYS A 31 2.83 -7.64 7.69
N ALA A 32 2.13 -8.22 6.73
CA ALA A 32 2.43 -9.55 6.22
C ALA A 32 3.83 -9.59 5.57
N GLU A 33 4.65 -10.58 5.93
CA GLU A 33 6.00 -10.78 5.42
C GLU A 33 6.11 -12.03 4.54
N SER A 34 5.38 -13.10 4.87
CA SER A 34 5.34 -14.32 4.07
C SER A 34 4.05 -15.11 4.24
N PHE A 35 3.81 -16.02 3.30
CA PHE A 35 2.63 -16.87 3.23
C PHE A 35 3.05 -18.33 3.19
N ASP A 36 2.48 -19.15 4.06
CA ASP A 36 2.56 -20.60 4.00
C ASP A 36 1.19 -21.14 3.60
N PHE A 37 1.03 -21.37 2.29
CA PHE A 37 -0.23 -21.80 1.72
C PHE A 37 -0.60 -23.24 2.10
N ASN A 38 0.39 -24.08 2.40
CA ASN A 38 0.16 -25.47 2.77
C ASN A 38 -0.47 -25.57 4.16
N ASN A 39 0.08 -24.80 5.11
CA ASN A 39 -0.43 -24.76 6.48
C ASN A 39 -1.49 -23.67 6.71
N LYS A 40 -1.81 -22.89 5.67
CA LYS A 40 -2.75 -21.77 5.68
C LYS A 40 -2.42 -20.72 6.75
N ILE A 41 -1.18 -20.22 6.72
CA ILE A 41 -0.65 -19.25 7.68
C ILE A 41 -0.11 -18.02 6.97
N VAL A 42 -0.43 -16.83 7.51
CA VAL A 42 0.28 -15.58 7.22
C VAL A 42 1.24 -15.28 8.37
N TYR A 43 2.51 -15.07 8.05
CA TYR A 43 3.52 -14.61 9.00
C TYR A 43 3.68 -13.10 8.87
N CYS A 44 3.65 -12.42 10.01
CA CYS A 44 3.69 -10.97 10.03
C CYS A 44 4.92 -10.41 10.77
N CYS A 45 5.23 -9.14 10.53
CA CYS A 45 6.37 -8.43 11.11
C CYS A 45 6.38 -8.47 12.64
N SER A 46 5.21 -8.43 13.29
CA SER A 46 5.07 -8.58 14.74
C SER A 46 5.44 -9.97 15.29
N LYS A 47 5.80 -10.92 14.41
CA LYS A 47 6.03 -12.35 14.69
C LYS A 47 4.76 -13.13 15.04
N LYS A 48 3.59 -12.49 15.00
CA LYS A 48 2.30 -13.19 15.03
C LYS A 48 2.08 -14.02 13.76
N LYS A 49 1.27 -15.06 13.92
CA LYS A 49 0.82 -15.96 12.86
C LYS A 49 -0.69 -15.89 12.79
N TYR A 50 -1.23 -15.71 11.59
CA TYR A 50 -2.67 -15.66 11.35
C TYR A 50 -3.07 -16.85 10.49
N HIS A 51 -3.94 -17.71 11.01
CA HIS A 51 -4.51 -18.83 10.28
C HIS A 51 -5.74 -18.38 9.49
N TYR A 52 -6.00 -19.03 8.36
CA TYR A 52 -7.16 -18.73 7.53
C TYR A 52 -7.79 -19.98 6.93
N ASP A 53 -9.09 -19.92 6.67
CA ASP A 53 -9.78 -20.88 5.79
C ASP A 53 -9.68 -20.44 4.33
N PHE A 54 -9.88 -19.13 4.10
CA PHE A 54 -9.76 -18.47 2.81
C PHE A 54 -8.88 -17.23 2.92
N LEU A 55 -8.03 -17.01 1.91
CA LEU A 55 -7.12 -15.87 1.84
C LEU A 55 -7.44 -15.03 0.59
N VAL A 56 -7.72 -13.74 0.80
CA VAL A 56 -7.86 -12.76 -0.28
C VAL A 56 -6.64 -11.85 -0.27
N LEU A 57 -5.86 -11.89 -1.35
CA LEU A 57 -4.69 -11.03 -1.52
C LEU A 57 -5.09 -9.73 -2.23
N ALA A 58 -5.11 -8.65 -1.46
CA ALA A 58 -5.39 -7.28 -1.95
C ALA A 58 -4.25 -6.32 -1.60
N THR A 59 -3.00 -6.77 -1.67
CA THR A 59 -1.80 -6.02 -1.23
C THR A 59 -1.38 -4.90 -2.20
N GLY A 60 -2.03 -4.81 -3.37
CA GLY A 60 -1.65 -3.86 -4.41
C GLY A 60 -0.29 -4.17 -5.03
N CYS A 61 0.34 -3.15 -5.62
CA CYS A 61 1.67 -3.23 -6.23
C CYS A 61 2.53 -2.04 -5.80
N VAL A 62 3.84 -2.14 -6.04
CA VAL A 62 4.81 -1.08 -5.78
C VAL A 62 5.48 -0.64 -7.08
N PRO A 63 5.71 0.66 -7.31
CA PRO A 63 6.51 1.12 -8.44
C PRO A 63 7.92 0.53 -8.39
N ARG A 64 8.43 0.06 -9.53
CA ARG A 64 9.75 -0.57 -9.68
C ARG A 64 10.68 0.32 -10.51
N LEU A 65 11.06 1.45 -9.92
CA LEU A 65 11.96 2.42 -10.56
C LEU A 65 13.33 1.79 -10.90
N ASP A 66 13.76 0.83 -10.09
CA ASP A 66 15.00 0.06 -10.22
C ASP A 66 15.05 -0.85 -11.46
N ARG A 67 13.92 -1.07 -12.15
CA ARG A 67 13.86 -1.91 -13.35
C ARG A 67 14.17 -1.17 -14.64
N ILE A 68 14.32 0.15 -14.59
CA ILE A 68 14.65 0.99 -15.76
C ILE A 68 15.86 1.82 -15.37
N GLU A 69 16.97 1.60 -16.07
CA GLU A 69 18.22 2.34 -15.85
C GLU A 69 17.99 3.85 -15.99
N GLY A 70 18.48 4.62 -15.01
CA GLY A 70 18.34 6.08 -14.97
C GLY A 70 16.98 6.61 -14.49
N LEU A 71 15.96 5.74 -14.32
CA LEU A 71 14.62 6.18 -13.95
C LEU A 71 14.51 6.64 -12.50
N ALA A 72 15.26 6.03 -11.58
CA ALA A 72 15.26 6.44 -10.18
C ALA A 72 15.91 7.81 -9.96
N GLU A 73 16.89 8.14 -10.81
CA GLU A 73 17.71 9.35 -10.73
C GLU A 73 17.08 10.53 -11.46
N ALA A 74 16.52 10.30 -12.65
CA ALA A 74 16.05 11.36 -13.55
C ALA A 74 14.56 11.26 -13.92
N GLY A 75 13.88 10.18 -13.55
CA GLY A 75 12.48 9.95 -13.88
C GLY A 75 11.50 10.68 -12.98
N ASN A 76 10.45 11.26 -13.58
CA ASN A 76 9.28 11.74 -12.86
C ASN A 76 8.13 10.73 -12.95
N HIS A 77 7.44 10.48 -11.84
CA HIS A 77 6.19 9.70 -11.82
C HIS A 77 5.25 10.22 -10.73
N PHE A 78 3.96 9.86 -10.83
CA PHE A 78 2.91 10.33 -9.91
C PHE A 78 2.12 9.19 -9.23
N TYR A 79 2.64 7.95 -9.30
CA TYR A 79 2.01 6.75 -8.74
C TYR A 79 2.14 6.63 -7.20
N GLN A 80 2.99 7.45 -6.58
CA GLN A 80 3.12 7.58 -5.14
C GLN A 80 2.95 9.05 -4.74
N TYR A 81 2.53 9.29 -3.50
CA TYR A 81 2.25 10.63 -3.00
C TYR A 81 3.49 11.53 -3.11
N GLU A 82 4.63 11.08 -2.57
CA GLU A 82 5.88 11.83 -2.55
C GLU A 82 6.35 12.18 -3.97
N ALA A 83 6.25 11.22 -4.90
CA ALA A 83 6.63 11.43 -6.29
C ALA A 83 5.68 12.41 -7.01
N ALA A 84 4.37 12.29 -6.79
CA ALA A 84 3.38 13.23 -7.33
C ALA A 84 3.61 14.66 -6.85
N THR A 85 3.97 14.87 -5.58
CA THR A 85 4.25 16.22 -5.02
C THR A 85 5.52 16.87 -5.57
N LYS A 86 6.44 16.11 -6.17
CA LYS A 86 7.63 16.68 -6.83
C LYS A 86 7.29 17.28 -8.20
N ILE A 87 6.22 16.80 -8.84
CA ILE A 87 5.78 17.28 -10.17
C ILE A 87 4.96 18.56 -10.04
N SER A 88 4.21 18.73 -8.95
CA SER A 88 3.35 19.90 -8.72
C SER A 88 4.10 21.16 -8.26
N ARG A 89 5.44 21.12 -8.21
CA ARG A 89 6.32 22.25 -7.85
C ARG A 89 7.01 22.77 -9.09
#